data_AF-A0A7S4S7X0-F1
#
_entry.id   AF-A0A7S4S7X0-F1
#
_cell.length_a   1.000
_cell.length_b   1.000
_cell.length_c   1.000
_cell.angle_alpha   90.00
_cell.angle_beta   90.00
_cell.angle_gamma   90.00
#
_symmetry.space_group_name_H-M   'P 1'
#
loop_
_entity.id
_entity.type
_entity.pdbx_description
1 polymer ?
#
loop_
_entity_poly.entity_id
_entity_poly.type
_entity_poly.pdbx_seq_one_letter_code
_entity_poly.pdbx_strand_id
1 'polypeptide(L)'
;SHSLPAVNNDKIGQAIDSLQSALHLIKAASNQSGPWVDARHLLDETVAALDDAGLALQCQPARKSVDMTKQLNPDEHYIRELADEVVNTRQRFLGGSLIHDTDGIWTKSVYGECDGFSFGTETDELYRVPDEEKKEKALIVYASQNGATKTFAKHLCKSLGGDTYCDLRNMSGIMAKDLAMYKRVYIVCNTSGLGRPPCDGEVFYSHVQLEAMRCTVNLEDLSIDDEEEEKPLVGTSVAIAALGSTEFAGYAKFGLDLTNELVSLGASLALKTSTVDSRNGKSEQERIFQQWESTIVQMEKERLMEKGKPMLPTTRPRSSKIIPSSEAV
;
A
#
# COMPACT_ATOMS: atom_id res chain seq x y z
N SER A 1 33.53 -14.49 31.45
CA SER A 1 32.95 -13.20 31.88
C SER A 1 32.98 -12.24 30.71
N HIS A 2 31.96 -12.27 29.86
CA HIS A 2 31.82 -11.28 28.78
C HIS A 2 30.81 -10.22 29.24
N SER A 3 31.30 -9.02 29.51
CA SER A 3 30.48 -7.85 29.79
C SER A 3 29.68 -7.49 28.53
N LEU A 4 28.35 -7.37 28.68
CA LEU A 4 27.48 -6.87 27.62
C LEU A 4 27.85 -5.42 27.27
N PRO A 5 27.71 -4.99 25.99
CA PRO A 5 27.91 -3.60 25.61
C PRO A 5 26.85 -2.74 26.31
N ALA A 6 27.29 -1.69 26.99
CA ALA A 6 26.42 -0.72 27.61
C ALA A 6 25.51 -0.09 26.54
N VAL A 7 24.20 -0.05 26.82
CA VAL A 7 23.24 0.71 26.01
C VAL A 7 23.73 2.16 25.97
N ASN A 8 23.92 2.69 24.76
CA ASN A 8 24.41 4.05 24.58
C ASN A 8 23.23 5.02 24.80
N ASN A 9 22.92 5.26 26.08
CA ASN A 9 21.81 6.11 26.53
C ASN A 9 21.87 7.52 25.89
N ASP A 10 23.05 7.99 25.50
CA ASP A 10 23.23 9.27 24.82
C ASP A 10 22.53 9.32 23.45
N LYS A 11 22.47 8.20 22.72
CA LYS A 11 21.79 8.13 21.42
C LYS A 11 20.27 8.16 21.56
N ILE A 12 19.73 7.57 22.63
CA ILE A 12 18.30 7.59 22.93
C ILE A 12 17.88 9.01 23.33
N GLY A 13 18.67 9.68 24.18
CA GLY A 13 18.45 11.09 24.53
C GLY A 13 18.41 11.99 23.30
N GLN A 14 19.38 11.85 22.39
CA GLN A 14 19.42 12.63 21.14
C GLN A 14 18.20 12.40 20.23
N ALA A 15 17.68 11.18 20.17
CA ALA A 15 16.48 10.88 19.40
C ALA A 15 15.22 11.52 20.01
N ILE A 16 15.10 11.48 21.35
CA ILE A 16 14.00 12.14 22.07
C ILE A 16 14.05 13.66 21.88
N ASP A 17 15.22 14.28 22.01
CA ASP A 17 15.39 15.73 21.84
C ASP A 17 15.06 16.16 20.39
N SER A 18 15.42 15.34 19.41
CA SER A 18 15.09 15.57 17.99
C SER A 18 13.58 15.49 17.74
N LEU A 19 12.90 14.49 18.32
CA LEU A 19 11.44 14.34 18.22
C LEU A 19 10.68 15.48 18.89
N GLN A 20 11.12 15.90 20.09
CA GLN A 20 10.51 17.03 20.80
C GLN A 20 10.70 18.35 20.02
N SER A 21 11.87 18.56 19.43
CA SER A 21 12.15 19.72 18.57
C SER A 21 11.27 19.74 17.32
N ALA A 22 11.13 18.59 16.64
CA ALA A 22 10.24 18.45 15.49
C ALA A 22 8.77 18.73 15.85
N LEU A 23 8.28 18.19 16.97
CA LEU A 23 6.92 18.41 17.45
C LEU A 23 6.66 19.89 17.78
N HIS A 24 7.62 20.56 18.42
CA HIS A 24 7.50 21.99 18.72
C HIS A 24 7.47 22.84 17.43
N LEU A 25 8.29 22.51 16.44
CA LEU A 25 8.30 23.21 15.15
C LEU A 25 7.01 22.98 14.36
N ILE A 26 6.47 21.75 14.36
CA ILE A 26 5.16 21.44 13.73
C ILE A 26 4.04 22.24 14.42
N LYS A 27 4.02 22.30 15.76
CA LYS A 27 3.05 23.10 16.54
C LYS A 27 3.22 24.61 16.28
N ALA A 28 4.44 25.10 16.07
CA ALA A 28 4.70 26.48 15.73
C ALA A 28 4.28 26.82 14.28
N ALA A 29 4.55 25.91 13.34
CA ALA A 29 4.19 26.04 11.94
C ALA A 29 2.68 25.95 11.71
N SER A 30 1.95 25.13 12.46
CA SER A 30 0.47 25.08 12.38
C SER A 30 -0.19 26.41 12.75
N ASN A 31 0.52 27.28 13.48
CA ASN A 31 0.03 28.59 13.92
C ASN A 31 0.43 29.73 12.97
N GLN A 32 1.15 29.47 11.87
CA GLN A 32 1.60 30.50 10.92
C GLN A 32 1.06 30.25 9.52
N SER A 33 0.50 31.29 8.89
CA SER A 33 -0.04 31.27 7.52
C SER A 33 1.04 31.57 6.48
N GLY A 34 2.01 30.66 6.28
CA GLY A 34 3.12 30.82 5.33
C GLY A 34 3.45 29.56 4.51
N PRO A 35 4.25 29.67 3.43
CA PRO A 35 4.49 28.56 2.49
C PRO A 35 5.34 27.42 3.08
N TRP A 36 4.84 26.20 2.91
CA TRP A 36 5.14 24.96 3.65
C TRP A 36 6.42 24.20 3.27
N VAL A 37 7.41 24.87 2.68
CA VAL A 37 8.61 24.20 2.16
C VAL A 37 9.49 23.65 3.31
N ASP A 38 9.58 24.38 4.42
CA ASP A 38 10.41 23.99 5.56
C ASP A 38 9.82 22.82 6.37
N ALA A 39 8.48 22.74 6.45
CA ALA A 39 7.79 21.69 7.22
C ALA A 39 7.97 20.29 6.62
N ARG A 40 8.06 20.20 5.27
CA ARG A 40 8.25 18.92 4.58
C ARG A 40 9.67 18.41 4.72
N HIS A 41 10.67 19.29 4.61
CA HIS A 41 12.07 18.95 4.87
C HIS A 41 12.26 18.44 6.31
N LEU A 42 11.63 19.10 7.29
CA LEU A 42 11.68 18.69 8.69
C LEU A 42 10.97 17.35 8.96
N LEU A 43 9.86 17.06 8.27
CA LEU A 43 9.20 15.75 8.33
C LEU A 43 10.10 14.64 7.78
N ASP A 44 10.78 14.89 6.67
CA ASP A 44 11.70 13.93 6.06
C ASP A 44 12.93 13.69 6.96
N GLU A 45 13.47 14.73 7.61
CA GLU A 45 14.55 14.61 8.61
C GLU A 45 14.09 13.84 9.87
N THR A 46 12.86 14.07 10.34
CA THR A 46 12.29 13.38 11.50
C THR A 46 12.07 11.89 11.21
N VAL A 47 11.62 11.57 9.99
CA VAL A 47 11.48 10.18 9.53
C VAL A 47 12.85 9.49 9.44
N ALA A 48 13.87 10.18 8.92
CA ALA A 48 15.22 9.63 8.88
C ALA A 48 15.79 9.36 10.29
N ALA A 49 15.57 10.28 11.24
CA ALA A 49 16.01 10.11 12.63
C ALA A 49 15.27 8.97 13.35
N LEU A 50 13.97 8.77 13.08
CA LEU A 50 13.18 7.64 13.57
C LEU A 50 13.64 6.31 12.97
N ASP A 51 13.95 6.28 11.68
CA ASP A 51 14.47 5.09 11.00
C ASP A 51 15.85 4.70 11.58
N ASP A 52 16.74 5.67 11.86
CA ASP A 52 18.03 5.45 12.50
C ASP A 52 17.90 4.95 13.95
N ALA A 53 16.93 5.48 14.71
CA ALA A 53 16.64 5.04 16.08
C ALA A 53 16.03 3.62 16.10
N GLY A 54 15.15 3.30 15.16
CA GLY A 54 14.58 1.96 14.97
C GLY A 54 15.64 0.92 14.60
N LEU A 55 16.59 1.29 13.72
CA LEU A 55 17.76 0.47 13.38
C LEU A 55 18.67 0.22 14.60
N ALA A 56 18.88 1.24 15.44
CA ALA A 56 19.66 1.10 16.67
C ALA A 56 19.02 0.13 17.68
N LEU A 57 17.68 0.06 17.72
CA LEU A 57 16.92 -0.89 18.55
C LEU A 57 16.94 -2.32 17.98
N GLN A 58 16.97 -2.49 16.65
CA GLN A 58 17.01 -3.79 15.98
C GLN A 58 18.40 -4.46 16.00
N CYS A 59 19.49 -3.71 16.20
CA CYS A 59 20.84 -4.27 16.33
C CYS A 59 21.13 -4.95 17.68
N GLN A 60 20.12 -5.23 18.52
CA GLN A 60 20.32 -6.01 19.75
C GLN A 60 20.43 -7.52 19.44
N PRO A 61 21.44 -8.24 19.97
CA PRO A 61 21.50 -9.69 19.82
C PRO A 61 20.32 -10.35 20.54
N ALA A 62 19.67 -11.29 19.85
CA ALA A 62 18.46 -11.99 20.28
C ALA A 62 18.52 -12.43 21.75
N ARG A 63 17.71 -11.80 22.60
CA ARG A 63 17.47 -12.25 23.97
C ARG A 63 16.76 -13.60 23.91
N LYS A 64 17.42 -14.65 24.41
CA LYS A 64 16.78 -15.94 24.68
C LYS A 64 15.63 -15.72 25.67
N SER A 65 14.47 -16.26 25.31
CA SER A 65 13.24 -16.45 26.08
C SER A 65 13.33 -16.08 27.57
N VAL A 66 12.72 -14.96 27.96
CA VAL A 66 12.35 -14.67 29.35
C VAL A 66 10.93 -14.11 29.37
N ASP A 67 10.10 -14.77 30.17
CA ASP A 67 8.77 -14.42 30.70
C ASP A 67 8.05 -13.18 30.18
N MET A 68 6.85 -13.42 29.64
CA MET A 68 5.91 -12.47 29.03
C MET A 68 5.15 -11.56 30.02
N THR A 69 5.70 -11.30 31.21
CA THR A 69 5.05 -10.48 32.25
C THR A 69 5.88 -9.26 32.72
N LYS A 70 6.99 -8.93 32.04
CA LYS A 70 7.74 -7.72 32.37
C LYS A 70 7.18 -6.50 31.66
N GLN A 71 6.70 -5.54 32.47
CA GLN A 71 6.43 -4.15 32.06
C GLN A 71 7.56 -3.65 31.15
N LEU A 72 7.16 -3.06 30.01
CA LEU A 72 8.06 -2.30 29.14
C LEU A 72 8.86 -1.29 29.98
N ASN A 73 10.13 -1.09 29.63
CA ASN A 73 10.93 -0.05 30.24
C ASN A 73 10.20 1.30 30.04
N PRO A 74 9.98 2.14 31.07
CA PRO A 74 9.26 3.41 30.95
C PRO A 74 9.71 4.28 29.77
N ASP A 75 11.00 4.22 29.40
CA ASP A 75 11.55 4.95 28.25
C ASP A 75 11.04 4.41 26.90
N GLU A 76 10.84 3.09 26.76
CA GLU A 76 10.29 2.50 25.53
C GLU A 76 8.80 2.79 25.37
N HIS A 77 8.05 2.84 26.48
CA HIS A 77 6.65 3.25 26.46
C HIS A 77 6.51 4.72 26.06
N TYR A 78 7.34 5.60 26.63
CA TYR A 78 7.33 7.03 26.33
C TYR A 78 7.71 7.33 24.87
N ILE A 79 8.72 6.65 24.31
CA ILE A 79 9.10 6.80 22.90
C ILE A 79 7.97 6.36 21.97
N ARG A 80 7.27 5.28 22.32
CA ARG A 80 6.13 4.78 21.52
C ARG A 80 4.94 5.74 21.55
N GLU A 81 4.62 6.28 22.72
CA GLU A 81 3.57 7.28 22.90
C GLU A 81 3.88 8.57 22.12
N LEU A 82 5.16 9.00 22.10
CA LEU A 82 5.60 10.15 21.29
C LEU A 82 5.51 9.87 19.78
N ALA A 83 5.88 8.67 19.35
CA ALA A 83 5.77 8.27 17.95
C ALA A 83 4.30 8.23 17.49
N ASP A 84 3.41 7.71 18.34
CA ASP A 84 1.97 7.69 18.09
C ASP A 84 1.38 9.12 18.08
N GLU A 85 1.83 10.04 18.96
CA GLU A 85 1.44 11.45 18.93
C GLU A 85 1.90 12.15 17.64
N VAL A 86 3.12 11.86 17.15
CA VAL A 86 3.63 12.41 15.89
C VAL A 86 2.84 11.89 14.68
N VAL A 87 2.50 10.60 14.65
CA VAL A 87 1.65 10.00 13.60
C VAL A 87 0.24 10.59 13.63
N ASN A 88 -0.37 10.71 14.82
CA ASN A 88 -1.71 11.29 14.98
C ASN A 88 -1.72 12.78 14.62
N THR A 89 -0.68 13.53 14.98
CA THR A 89 -0.53 14.95 14.61
C THR A 89 -0.37 15.09 13.10
N ARG A 90 0.42 14.22 12.46
CA ARG A 90 0.54 14.15 11.00
C ARG A 90 -0.80 13.81 10.33
N GLN A 91 -1.60 12.92 10.90
CA GLN A 91 -2.95 12.61 10.39
C GLN A 91 -3.91 13.80 10.52
N ARG A 92 -3.90 14.53 11.64
CA ARG A 92 -4.67 15.78 11.78
C ARG A 92 -4.21 16.84 10.78
N PHE A 93 -2.92 16.87 10.48
CA PHE A 93 -2.30 17.83 9.56
C PHE A 93 -2.58 17.52 8.07
N LEU A 94 -2.57 16.24 7.69
CA LEU A 94 -2.91 15.76 6.34
C LEU A 94 -4.43 15.63 6.12
N GLY A 95 -5.23 15.73 7.18
CA GLY A 95 -6.69 15.61 7.19
C GLY A 95 -7.48 16.88 6.81
N GLY A 96 -6.81 18.01 6.54
CA GLY A 96 -7.42 19.23 6.02
C GLY A 96 -7.62 20.35 7.06
N SER A 97 -7.36 21.58 6.64
CA SER A 97 -7.63 22.80 7.41
C SER A 97 -9.09 23.23 7.21
N LEU A 98 -9.79 23.54 8.31
CA LEU A 98 -11.13 24.14 8.27
C LEU A 98 -11.00 25.61 7.88
N ILE A 99 -11.56 26.00 6.72
CA ILE A 99 -11.62 27.40 6.30
C ILE A 99 -13.03 27.92 6.59
N HIS A 100 -13.10 29.12 7.16
CA HIS A 100 -14.34 29.82 7.45
C HIS A 100 -14.78 30.56 6.17
N ASP A 101 -15.88 30.13 5.55
CA ASP A 101 -16.52 30.94 4.50
C ASP A 101 -17.48 31.97 5.15
N THR A 102 -17.73 33.05 4.43
CA THR A 102 -18.52 34.22 4.84
C THR A 102 -20.00 33.92 5.13
N ASP A 103 -20.48 32.73 4.79
CA ASP A 103 -21.87 32.27 5.00
C ASP A 103 -22.04 31.28 6.17
N GLY A 104 -21.00 31.03 6.98
CA GLY A 104 -21.11 30.20 8.19
C GLY A 104 -21.22 28.69 7.95
N ILE A 105 -20.87 28.22 6.75
CA ILE A 105 -20.78 26.79 6.40
C ILE A 105 -19.31 26.37 6.40
N TRP A 106 -18.99 25.32 7.16
CA TRP A 106 -17.67 24.71 7.19
C TRP A 106 -17.45 23.91 5.90
N THR A 107 -16.47 24.30 5.07
CA THR A 107 -16.07 23.52 3.89
C THR A 107 -14.64 23.00 4.06
N LYS A 108 -14.43 21.73 3.70
CA LYS A 108 -13.14 21.04 3.78
C LYS A 108 -12.37 21.29 2.50
N SER A 109 -11.34 22.15 2.55
CA SER A 109 -10.42 22.34 1.43
C SER A 109 -9.26 21.34 1.55
N VAL A 110 -9.07 20.53 0.52
CA VAL A 110 -8.04 19.48 0.46
C VAL A 110 -7.01 19.87 -0.60
N TYR A 111 -5.83 20.29 -0.11
CA TYR A 111 -4.59 20.65 -0.82
C TYR A 111 -4.59 21.92 -1.67
N GLY A 112 -3.57 22.75 -1.41
CA GLY A 112 -3.22 23.91 -2.22
C GLY A 112 -2.75 23.52 -3.62
N GLU A 113 -3.03 24.42 -4.56
CA GLU A 113 -2.78 24.32 -5.99
C GLU A 113 -1.38 23.78 -6.33
N CYS A 114 -1.33 22.55 -6.82
CA CYS A 114 -0.33 22.14 -7.79
C CYS A 114 -0.94 22.43 -9.16
N ASP A 115 -0.35 23.35 -9.92
CA ASP A 115 -0.83 23.80 -11.23
C ASP A 115 -1.36 22.64 -12.10
N GLY A 116 -2.66 22.69 -12.42
CA GLY A 116 -3.25 21.94 -13.53
C GLY A 116 -4.22 20.80 -13.22
N PHE A 117 -4.67 20.60 -11.98
CA PHE A 117 -5.72 19.61 -11.67
C PHE A 117 -6.79 20.19 -10.74
N SER A 118 -7.91 20.64 -11.32
CA SER A 118 -9.11 20.98 -10.58
C SER A 118 -9.79 19.69 -10.10
N PHE A 119 -9.71 19.37 -8.80
CA PHE A 119 -10.57 18.35 -8.20
C PHE A 119 -11.95 18.96 -7.95
N GLY A 120 -12.97 18.42 -8.62
CA GLY A 120 -14.36 18.80 -8.39
C GLY A 120 -14.78 18.49 -6.95
N THR A 121 -15.48 19.43 -6.34
CA THR A 121 -16.15 19.32 -5.03
C THR A 121 -17.42 18.47 -5.13
N GLU A 122 -17.31 17.29 -5.74
CA GLU A 122 -18.42 16.36 -5.84
C GLU A 122 -18.57 15.62 -4.51
N THR A 123 -19.79 15.64 -4.01
CA THR A 123 -20.19 15.21 -2.67
C THR A 123 -19.63 13.84 -2.30
N ASP A 124 -19.22 13.75 -1.03
CA ASP A 124 -18.57 12.65 -0.30
C ASP A 124 -19.50 11.43 -0.11
N GLU A 125 -20.29 11.07 -1.12
CA GLU A 125 -21.08 9.85 -1.13
C GLU A 125 -20.15 8.65 -1.33
N LEU A 126 -20.29 7.66 -0.45
CA LEU A 126 -19.61 6.39 -0.56
C LEU A 126 -19.86 5.82 -1.97
N TYR A 127 -18.81 5.68 -2.78
CA TYR A 127 -18.89 5.36 -4.21
C TYR A 127 -19.23 3.88 -4.47
N ARG A 128 -20.33 3.37 -3.93
CA ARG A 128 -20.72 2.00 -4.19
C ARG A 128 -21.25 1.87 -5.62
N VAL A 129 -20.73 0.88 -6.34
CA VAL A 129 -21.23 0.52 -7.67
C VAL A 129 -22.02 -0.78 -7.54
N PRO A 130 -23.33 -0.81 -7.89
CA PRO A 130 -24.12 -2.03 -7.90
C PRO A 130 -23.43 -3.11 -8.75
N ASP A 131 -23.51 -4.37 -8.31
CA ASP A 131 -22.81 -5.47 -8.99
C ASP A 131 -23.24 -5.66 -10.46
N GLU A 132 -24.43 -5.21 -10.84
CA GLU A 132 -24.90 -5.23 -12.24
C GLU A 132 -24.19 -4.19 -13.13
N GLU A 133 -23.78 -3.06 -12.56
CA GLU A 133 -23.12 -1.96 -13.26
C GLU A 133 -21.59 -2.14 -13.34
N LYS A 134 -21.04 -3.03 -12.51
CA LYS A 134 -19.61 -3.32 -12.52
C LYS A 134 -19.17 -3.95 -13.84
N LYS A 135 -18.02 -3.49 -14.32
CA LYS A 135 -17.40 -3.96 -15.55
C LYS A 135 -17.11 -5.46 -15.48
N GLU A 136 -17.51 -6.14 -16.55
CA GLU A 136 -17.21 -7.56 -16.75
C GLU A 136 -15.77 -7.79 -17.18
N LYS A 137 -15.04 -6.79 -17.70
CA LYS A 137 -13.58 -6.89 -17.90
C LYS A 137 -12.86 -6.98 -16.57
N ALA A 138 -11.67 -7.57 -16.55
CA ALA A 138 -10.78 -7.50 -15.40
C ALA A 138 -9.94 -6.21 -15.44
N LEU A 139 -9.70 -5.59 -14.28
CA LEU A 139 -8.71 -4.52 -14.17
C LEU A 139 -7.38 -5.12 -13.74
N ILE A 140 -6.30 -4.81 -14.44
CA ILE A 140 -4.93 -5.14 -14.03
C ILE A 140 -4.24 -3.85 -13.63
N VAL A 141 -3.79 -3.80 -12.38
CA VAL A 141 -3.10 -2.65 -11.80
C VAL A 141 -1.65 -3.02 -11.55
N TYR A 142 -0.73 -2.10 -11.85
CA TYR A 142 0.67 -2.28 -11.46
C TYR A 142 1.28 -1.04 -10.80
N ALA A 143 2.16 -1.28 -9.84
CA ALA A 143 3.07 -0.29 -9.28
C ALA A 143 4.51 -0.78 -9.50
N SER A 144 5.37 0.05 -10.07
CA SER A 144 6.69 -0.32 -10.56
C SER A 144 7.72 0.77 -10.38
N GLN A 145 8.73 0.52 -9.54
CA GLN A 145 9.89 1.42 -9.45
C GLN A 145 10.84 1.29 -10.66
N ASN A 146 11.06 0.08 -11.17
CA ASN A 146 12.07 -0.20 -12.21
C ASN A 146 11.51 -0.88 -13.47
N GLY A 147 10.18 -0.98 -13.61
CA GLY A 147 9.52 -1.58 -14.76
C GLY A 147 9.36 -3.11 -14.74
N ALA A 148 9.88 -3.81 -13.72
CA ALA A 148 9.75 -5.27 -13.62
C ALA A 148 8.28 -5.72 -13.49
N THR A 149 7.57 -5.18 -12.50
CA THR A 149 6.12 -5.44 -12.29
C THR A 149 5.27 -5.00 -13.47
N LYS A 150 5.61 -3.89 -14.13
CA LYS A 150 4.95 -3.46 -15.38
C LYS A 150 5.06 -4.52 -16.48
N THR A 151 6.21 -5.18 -16.58
CA THR A 151 6.43 -6.26 -17.57
C THR A 151 5.55 -7.47 -17.25
N PHE A 152 5.50 -7.87 -15.98
CA PHE A 152 4.63 -8.96 -15.52
C PHE A 152 3.14 -8.65 -15.71
N ALA A 153 2.69 -7.43 -15.40
CA ALA A 153 1.30 -7.01 -15.61
C ALA A 153 0.91 -6.99 -17.10
N LYS A 154 1.82 -6.55 -17.99
CA LYS A 154 1.63 -6.65 -19.44
C LYS A 154 1.56 -8.10 -19.92
N HIS A 155 2.35 -8.99 -19.33
CA HIS A 155 2.30 -10.42 -19.65
C HIS A 155 0.95 -11.02 -19.25
N LEU A 156 0.51 -10.76 -18.01
CA LEU A 156 -0.80 -11.18 -17.52
C LEU A 156 -1.94 -10.69 -18.43
N CYS A 157 -1.94 -9.41 -18.82
CA CYS A 157 -3.00 -8.90 -19.69
C CYS A 157 -3.01 -9.63 -21.05
N LYS A 158 -1.85 -9.91 -21.63
CA LYS A 158 -1.77 -10.71 -22.87
C LYS A 158 -2.30 -12.13 -22.67
N SER A 159 -1.95 -12.79 -21.57
CA SER A 159 -2.42 -14.14 -21.26
C SER A 159 -3.93 -14.22 -21.02
N LEU A 160 -4.53 -13.12 -20.53
CA LEU A 160 -5.97 -12.97 -20.37
C LEU A 160 -6.68 -12.54 -21.67
N GLY A 161 -5.99 -12.45 -22.80
CA GLY A 161 -6.60 -12.11 -24.10
C GLY A 161 -6.56 -10.62 -24.47
N GLY A 162 -5.73 -9.83 -23.77
CA GLY A 162 -5.45 -8.43 -24.07
C GLY A 162 -6.63 -7.50 -23.77
N ASP A 163 -6.61 -6.32 -24.39
CA ASP A 163 -7.52 -5.19 -24.13
C ASP A 163 -9.02 -5.53 -24.29
N THR A 164 -9.34 -6.66 -24.92
CA THR A 164 -10.71 -7.19 -25.02
C THR A 164 -11.25 -7.63 -23.66
N TYR A 165 -10.41 -8.22 -22.81
CA TYR A 165 -10.82 -8.86 -21.55
C TYR A 165 -10.22 -8.18 -20.31
N CYS A 166 -9.11 -7.47 -20.46
CA CYS A 166 -8.46 -6.72 -19.39
C CYS A 166 -8.31 -5.24 -19.74
N ASP A 167 -8.44 -4.39 -18.74
CA ASP A 167 -7.92 -3.02 -18.77
C ASP A 167 -6.61 -3.00 -17.97
N LEU A 168 -5.52 -2.49 -18.53
CA LEU A 168 -4.23 -2.40 -17.84
C LEU A 168 -3.94 -0.95 -17.45
N ARG A 169 -3.76 -0.67 -16.15
CA ARG A 169 -3.47 0.67 -15.62
C ARG A 169 -2.28 0.69 -14.67
N ASN A 170 -1.59 1.83 -14.67
CA ASN A 170 -0.62 2.14 -13.62
C ASN A 170 -1.37 2.59 -12.36
N MET A 171 -0.86 2.22 -11.19
CA MET A 171 -1.45 2.54 -9.89
C MET A 171 -1.53 4.06 -9.62
N SER A 172 -0.67 4.88 -10.23
CA SER A 172 -0.65 6.34 -10.03
C SER A 172 -1.85 7.07 -10.61
N GLY A 173 -2.55 6.44 -11.56
CA GLY A 173 -3.69 7.02 -12.26
C GLY A 173 -5.04 6.45 -11.83
N ILE A 174 -5.10 5.79 -10.67
CA ILE A 174 -6.33 5.20 -10.14
C ILE A 174 -6.48 5.46 -8.65
N MET A 175 -7.72 5.37 -8.18
CA MET A 175 -8.13 5.43 -6.78
C MET A 175 -8.95 4.19 -6.43
N ALA A 176 -9.30 4.04 -5.15
CA ALA A 176 -10.17 2.96 -4.69
C ALA A 176 -11.54 2.97 -5.40
N LYS A 177 -12.06 4.14 -5.80
CA LYS A 177 -13.27 4.25 -6.62
C LYS A 177 -13.19 3.65 -8.01
N ASP A 178 -12.02 3.70 -8.62
CA ASP A 178 -11.81 3.03 -9.89
C ASP A 178 -11.84 1.51 -9.73
N LEU A 179 -11.44 0.98 -8.58
CA LEU A 179 -11.50 -0.46 -8.29
C LEU A 179 -12.94 -0.94 -8.12
N ALA A 180 -13.79 -0.16 -7.45
CA ALA A 180 -15.20 -0.47 -7.21
C ALA A 180 -15.98 -0.70 -8.52
N MET A 181 -15.58 -0.04 -9.61
CA MET A 181 -16.19 -0.21 -10.93
C MET A 181 -15.95 -1.59 -11.57
N TYR A 182 -15.07 -2.42 -11.01
CA TYR A 182 -14.72 -3.72 -11.58
C TYR A 182 -15.11 -4.85 -10.64
N LYS A 183 -15.65 -5.94 -11.23
CA LYS A 183 -15.87 -7.19 -10.48
C LYS A 183 -14.56 -7.87 -10.11
N ARG A 184 -13.50 -7.65 -10.89
CA ARG A 184 -12.22 -8.38 -10.79
C ARG A 184 -11.05 -7.43 -10.98
N VAL A 185 -10.14 -7.44 -10.02
CA VAL A 185 -8.92 -6.63 -10.01
C VAL A 185 -7.70 -7.51 -9.72
N TYR A 186 -6.70 -7.46 -10.58
CA TYR A 186 -5.43 -8.16 -10.40
C TYR A 186 -4.31 -7.14 -10.21
N ILE A 187 -3.61 -7.19 -9.08
CA ILE A 187 -2.60 -6.21 -8.71
C ILE A 187 -1.22 -6.84 -8.76
N VAL A 188 -0.29 -6.22 -9.49
CA VAL A 188 1.12 -6.62 -9.55
C VAL A 188 1.97 -5.46 -9.05
N CYS A 189 2.50 -5.57 -7.84
CA CYS A 189 3.22 -4.48 -7.19
C CYS A 189 4.58 -4.94 -6.67
N ASN A 190 5.54 -4.03 -6.54
CA ASN A 190 6.78 -4.28 -5.83
C ASN A 190 6.78 -3.50 -4.52
N THR A 191 7.63 -3.91 -3.59
CA THR A 191 7.91 -3.12 -2.39
C THR A 191 9.18 -2.30 -2.61
N SER A 192 9.23 -1.08 -2.05
CA SER A 192 10.37 -0.16 -2.13
C SER A 192 10.86 0.21 -0.73
N GLY A 193 12.19 0.37 -0.56
CA GLY A 193 12.80 0.76 0.71
C GLY A 193 12.41 -0.15 1.89
N LEU A 194 12.05 0.46 3.01
CA LEU A 194 11.68 -0.22 4.26
C LEU A 194 10.22 -0.71 4.27
N GLY A 195 9.77 -1.34 3.19
CA GLY A 195 8.40 -1.85 3.11
C GLY A 195 7.37 -0.87 2.52
N ARG A 196 7.82 0.25 1.96
CA ARG A 196 6.94 1.31 1.42
C ARG A 196 6.39 0.92 0.04
N PRO A 197 5.24 1.49 -0.37
CA PRO A 197 4.82 1.46 -1.77
C PRO A 197 5.91 2.06 -2.69
N PRO A 198 5.98 1.63 -3.96
CA PRO A 198 6.74 2.35 -4.98
C PRO A 198 6.14 3.75 -5.19
N CYS A 199 6.91 4.68 -5.75
CA CYS A 199 6.44 6.07 -5.94
C CYS A 199 5.13 6.16 -6.75
N ASP A 200 4.94 5.27 -7.72
CA ASP A 200 3.70 5.23 -8.52
C ASP A 200 2.52 4.53 -7.81
N GLY A 201 2.72 4.01 -6.60
CA GLY A 201 1.68 3.45 -5.73
C GLY A 201 1.39 4.25 -4.47
N GLU A 202 2.21 5.26 -4.13
CA GLU A 202 2.10 6.03 -2.88
C GLU A 202 0.76 6.75 -2.71
N VAL A 203 0.34 7.47 -3.76
CA VAL A 203 -0.92 8.24 -3.75
C VAL A 203 -2.11 7.30 -3.59
N PHE A 204 -2.17 6.26 -4.43
CA PHE A 204 -3.23 5.25 -4.36
C PHE A 204 -3.31 4.58 -2.99
N TYR A 205 -2.16 4.15 -2.44
CA TYR A 205 -2.13 3.49 -1.14
C TYR A 205 -2.62 4.42 -0.02
N SER A 206 -2.20 5.68 -0.04
CA SER A 206 -2.66 6.68 0.94
C SER A 206 -4.18 6.88 0.86
N HIS A 207 -4.75 6.93 -0.34
CA HIS A 207 -6.21 6.99 -0.52
C HIS A 207 -6.91 5.74 0.02
N VAL A 208 -6.41 4.55 -0.27
CA VAL A 208 -6.96 3.30 0.24
C VAL A 208 -6.94 3.28 1.79
N GLN A 209 -5.85 3.72 2.41
CA GLN A 209 -5.76 3.81 3.88
C GLN A 209 -6.73 4.84 4.47
N LEU A 210 -6.89 5.99 3.83
CA LEU A 210 -7.86 7.01 4.26
C LEU A 210 -9.29 6.48 4.19
N GLU A 211 -9.65 5.78 3.12
CA GLU A 211 -10.97 5.14 2.98
C GLU A 211 -11.16 4.02 4.00
N ALA A 212 -10.12 3.22 4.27
CA ALA A 212 -10.19 2.16 5.26
C ALA A 212 -10.46 2.73 6.66
N MET A 213 -9.77 3.82 7.03
CA MET A 213 -10.00 4.51 8.29
C MET A 213 -11.41 5.11 8.39
N ARG A 214 -11.95 5.66 7.29
CA ARG A 214 -13.33 6.15 7.26
C ARG A 214 -14.33 5.03 7.58
N CYS A 215 -14.13 3.86 6.98
CA CYS A 215 -14.98 2.69 7.21
C CYS A 215 -14.83 2.10 8.64
N THR A 216 -13.73 2.40 9.35
CA THR A 216 -13.54 1.93 10.74
C THR A 216 -14.06 2.92 11.78
N VAL A 217 -13.90 4.23 11.56
CA VAL A 217 -14.26 5.27 12.55
C VAL A 217 -15.78 5.42 12.67
N ASN A 218 -16.52 5.21 11.58
CA ASN A 218 -17.97 5.28 11.62
C ASN A 218 -18.64 4.13 12.41
N LEU A 219 -17.92 3.04 12.71
CA LEU A 219 -18.45 1.89 13.44
C LEU A 219 -18.57 2.12 14.97
N GLU A 220 -17.85 3.09 15.53
CA GLU A 220 -17.77 3.24 17.01
C GLU A 220 -18.71 4.32 17.58
N ASP A 221 -19.21 5.26 16.77
CA ASP A 221 -19.92 6.45 17.28
C ASP A 221 -21.44 6.52 17.00
N LEU A 222 -22.05 5.56 16.29
CA LEU A 222 -23.50 5.56 16.03
C LEU A 222 -24.14 4.18 16.14
N SER A 223 -24.64 3.88 17.35
CA SER A 223 -25.65 2.84 17.55
C SER A 223 -27.01 3.29 17.00
N ILE A 224 -27.21 3.24 15.68
CA ILE A 224 -28.54 3.40 15.06
C ILE A 224 -28.63 2.46 13.85
N ASP A 225 -29.36 1.36 14.07
CA ASP A 225 -29.97 0.44 13.11
C ASP A 225 -29.06 -0.37 12.15
N ASP A 226 -29.44 -1.63 11.92
CA ASP A 226 -28.72 -2.72 11.22
C ASP A 226 -28.40 -2.48 9.73
N GLU A 227 -28.09 -1.26 9.30
CA GLU A 227 -27.52 -1.02 7.97
C GLU A 227 -26.02 -1.29 8.05
N GLU A 228 -25.59 -2.51 7.67
CA GLU A 228 -24.18 -2.81 7.39
C GLU A 228 -23.61 -1.69 6.52
N GLU A 229 -22.80 -0.79 7.10
CA GLU A 229 -22.16 0.29 6.33
C GLU A 229 -21.48 -0.34 5.10
N GLU A 230 -22.05 -0.04 3.94
CA GLU A 230 -21.81 -0.82 2.74
C GLU A 230 -20.45 -0.49 2.16
N LYS A 231 -19.43 -1.24 2.57
CA LYS A 231 -18.04 -0.99 2.19
C LYS A 231 -17.86 -0.86 0.66
N PRO A 232 -16.99 0.07 0.19
CA PRO A 232 -16.97 0.50 -1.21
C PRO A 232 -16.54 -0.60 -2.19
N LEU A 233 -15.82 -1.63 -1.73
CA LEU A 233 -15.34 -2.73 -2.58
C LEU A 233 -16.16 -4.02 -2.45
N VAL A 234 -17.32 -4.01 -1.79
CA VAL A 234 -18.23 -5.16 -1.76
C VAL A 234 -18.54 -5.60 -3.18
N GLY A 235 -18.37 -6.89 -3.49
CA GLY A 235 -18.57 -7.49 -4.82
C GLY A 235 -17.37 -7.35 -5.77
N THR A 236 -16.28 -6.72 -5.33
CA THR A 236 -15.01 -6.69 -6.07
C THR A 236 -14.09 -7.79 -5.56
N SER A 237 -13.64 -8.65 -6.48
CA SER A 237 -12.69 -9.72 -6.19
C SER A 237 -11.28 -9.29 -6.58
N VAL A 238 -10.32 -9.47 -5.67
CA VAL A 238 -8.93 -9.03 -5.85
C VAL A 238 -7.94 -10.18 -5.74
N ALA A 239 -6.87 -10.15 -6.52
CA ALA A 239 -5.71 -11.02 -6.35
C ALA A 239 -4.41 -10.24 -6.53
N ILE A 240 -3.44 -10.47 -5.66
CA ILE A 240 -2.20 -9.68 -5.61
C ILE A 240 -0.97 -10.59 -5.79
N ALA A 241 -0.09 -10.18 -6.71
CA ALA A 241 1.28 -10.65 -6.81
C ALA A 241 2.22 -9.56 -6.29
N ALA A 242 2.82 -9.82 -5.13
CA ALA A 242 3.67 -8.89 -4.38
C ALA A 242 5.15 -9.26 -4.57
N LEU A 243 5.88 -8.42 -5.31
CA LEU A 243 7.31 -8.59 -5.57
C LEU A 243 8.13 -7.93 -4.45
N GLY A 244 9.20 -8.61 -4.04
CA GLY A 244 10.17 -8.09 -3.08
C GLY A 244 11.42 -8.96 -3.04
N SER A 245 12.41 -8.59 -2.21
CA SER A 245 13.57 -9.45 -1.92
C SER A 245 13.51 -9.90 -0.47
N THR A 246 13.73 -11.18 -0.21
CA THR A 246 13.89 -11.70 1.17
C THR A 246 15.15 -11.18 1.86
N GLU A 247 16.02 -10.47 1.13
CA GLU A 247 17.17 -9.76 1.67
C GLU A 247 16.80 -8.51 2.48
N PHE A 248 15.59 -7.98 2.31
CA PHE A 248 15.10 -6.81 3.04
C PHE A 248 14.07 -7.23 4.09
N ALA A 249 14.10 -6.57 5.26
CA ALA A 249 13.14 -6.82 6.33
C ALA A 249 11.68 -6.60 5.90
N GLY A 250 11.45 -5.66 4.98
CA GLY A 250 10.14 -5.37 4.39
C GLY A 250 9.77 -6.27 3.21
N TYR A 251 10.11 -7.56 3.23
CA TYR A 251 9.84 -8.47 2.12
C TYR A 251 8.36 -8.48 1.72
N ALA A 252 8.07 -8.02 0.49
CA ALA A 252 6.72 -7.94 -0.09
C ALA A 252 5.69 -7.17 0.77
N LYS A 253 6.16 -6.35 1.73
CA LYS A 253 5.31 -5.72 2.75
C LYS A 253 4.19 -4.88 2.15
N PHE A 254 4.48 -4.07 1.13
CA PHE A 254 3.46 -3.23 0.50
C PHE A 254 2.28 -4.05 -0.04
N GLY A 255 2.56 -5.14 -0.78
CA GLY A 255 1.49 -5.96 -1.36
C GLY A 255 0.70 -6.72 -0.30
N LEU A 256 1.34 -7.11 0.81
CA LEU A 256 0.68 -7.74 1.95
C LEU A 256 -0.22 -6.75 2.70
N ASP A 257 0.29 -5.56 3.01
CA ASP A 257 -0.48 -4.52 3.69
C ASP A 257 -1.67 -4.08 2.82
N LEU A 258 -1.44 -3.80 1.53
CA LEU A 258 -2.49 -3.45 0.58
C LEU A 258 -3.59 -4.53 0.50
N THR A 259 -3.24 -5.81 0.64
CA THR A 259 -4.24 -6.88 0.71
C THR A 259 -5.20 -6.65 1.88
N ASN A 260 -4.67 -6.35 3.06
CA ASN A 260 -5.47 -6.14 4.27
C ASN A 260 -6.36 -4.91 4.14
N GLU A 261 -5.82 -3.82 3.58
CA GLU A 261 -6.59 -2.58 3.38
C GLU A 261 -7.72 -2.75 2.33
N LEU A 262 -7.50 -3.51 1.27
CA LEU A 262 -8.58 -3.78 0.30
C LEU A 262 -9.67 -4.68 0.89
N VAL A 263 -9.29 -5.64 1.73
CA VAL A 263 -10.24 -6.50 2.44
C VAL A 263 -11.02 -5.72 3.50
N SER A 264 -10.38 -4.76 4.20
CA SER A 264 -11.07 -3.90 5.16
C SER A 264 -12.15 -3.04 4.48
N LEU A 265 -11.92 -2.66 3.22
CA LEU A 265 -12.87 -2.00 2.30
C LEU A 265 -13.91 -2.94 1.65
N GLY A 266 -13.96 -4.22 2.01
CA GLY A 266 -15.00 -5.16 1.58
C GLY A 266 -14.67 -5.97 0.33
N ALA A 267 -13.45 -5.87 -0.19
CA ALA A 267 -13.03 -6.72 -1.31
C ALA A 267 -12.91 -8.19 -0.87
N SER A 268 -13.24 -9.12 -1.77
CA SER A 268 -13.01 -10.55 -1.57
C SER A 268 -11.70 -11.00 -2.22
N LEU A 269 -10.96 -11.92 -1.61
CA LEU A 269 -9.73 -12.45 -2.22
C LEU A 269 -10.07 -13.56 -3.22
N ALA A 270 -9.77 -13.34 -4.49
CA ALA A 270 -9.86 -14.38 -5.53
C ALA A 270 -8.81 -15.47 -5.29
N LEU A 271 -7.61 -15.05 -4.88
CA LEU A 271 -6.49 -15.91 -4.50
C LEU A 271 -5.77 -15.30 -3.31
N LYS A 272 -5.15 -16.16 -2.50
CA LYS A 272 -4.19 -15.70 -1.49
C LYS A 272 -3.08 -14.90 -2.17
N THR A 273 -2.68 -13.79 -1.55
CA THR A 273 -1.56 -12.95 -2.01
C THR A 273 -0.31 -13.80 -2.17
N SER A 274 0.26 -13.75 -3.39
CA SER A 274 1.46 -14.48 -3.76
C SER A 274 2.67 -13.57 -3.67
N THR A 275 3.73 -14.01 -3.00
CA THR A 275 4.97 -13.26 -2.88
C THR A 275 6.01 -13.79 -3.87
N VAL A 276 6.63 -12.89 -4.63
CA VAL A 276 7.62 -13.22 -5.67
C VAL A 276 8.98 -12.70 -5.21
N ASP A 277 9.87 -13.60 -4.82
CA ASP A 277 11.20 -13.25 -4.31
C ASP A 277 12.20 -12.95 -5.43
N SER A 278 12.82 -11.78 -5.39
CA SER A 278 13.83 -11.36 -6.35
C SER A 278 15.22 -11.93 -6.13
N ARG A 279 15.50 -12.47 -4.93
CA ARG A 279 16.84 -12.94 -4.53
C ARG A 279 17.40 -14.05 -5.44
N ASN A 280 16.53 -14.95 -5.91
CA ASN A 280 16.94 -16.11 -6.71
C ASN A 280 17.07 -15.79 -8.22
N GLY A 281 17.18 -14.51 -8.57
CA GLY A 281 17.33 -14.04 -9.94
C GLY A 281 16.03 -14.02 -10.73
N LYS A 282 16.13 -13.55 -11.98
CA LYS A 282 14.97 -13.24 -12.83
C LYS A 282 14.17 -14.49 -13.23
N SER A 283 14.85 -15.60 -13.51
CA SER A 283 14.19 -16.84 -13.95
C SER A 283 13.27 -17.42 -12.88
N GLU A 284 13.68 -17.37 -11.62
CA GLU A 284 12.87 -17.87 -10.51
C GLU A 284 11.69 -16.94 -10.21
N GLN A 285 11.90 -15.62 -10.25
CA GLN A 285 10.81 -14.65 -10.17
C GLN A 285 9.74 -14.92 -11.24
N GLU A 286 10.18 -15.12 -12.48
CA GLU A 286 9.29 -15.38 -13.60
C GLU A 286 8.56 -16.73 -13.44
N ARG A 287 9.23 -17.77 -12.93
CA ARG A 287 8.60 -19.07 -12.63
C ARG A 287 7.49 -18.94 -11.58
N ILE A 288 7.76 -18.26 -10.46
CA ILE A 288 6.79 -18.07 -9.37
C ILE A 288 5.62 -17.21 -9.86
N PHE A 289 5.90 -16.13 -10.60
CA PHE A 289 4.86 -15.30 -11.19
C PHE A 289 3.99 -16.08 -12.18
N GLN A 290 4.61 -16.87 -13.08
CA GLN A 290 3.88 -17.68 -14.06
C GLN A 290 2.99 -18.73 -13.40
N GLN A 291 3.38 -19.28 -12.25
CA GLN A 291 2.51 -20.18 -11.48
C GLN A 291 1.25 -19.46 -11.01
N TRP A 292 1.39 -18.28 -10.40
CA TRP A 292 0.26 -17.46 -9.98
C TRP A 292 -0.61 -17.01 -11.17
N GLU A 293 0.02 -16.55 -12.26
CA GLU A 293 -0.65 -16.16 -13.51
C GLU A 293 -1.46 -17.32 -14.09
N SER A 294 -0.90 -18.55 -14.11
CA SER A 294 -1.59 -19.73 -14.65
C SER A 294 -2.87 -20.04 -13.90
N THR A 295 -2.89 -19.85 -12.58
CA THR A 295 -4.09 -20.01 -11.75
C THR A 295 -5.14 -18.96 -12.10
N ILE A 296 -4.76 -17.68 -12.21
CA ILE A 296 -5.67 -16.60 -12.62
C ILE A 296 -6.27 -16.85 -14.00
N VAL A 297 -5.45 -17.24 -14.97
CA VAL A 297 -5.90 -17.54 -16.34
C VAL A 297 -6.87 -18.73 -16.34
N GLN A 298 -6.60 -19.76 -15.54
CA GLN A 298 -7.49 -20.92 -15.43
C GLN A 298 -8.86 -20.52 -14.82
N MET A 299 -8.86 -19.74 -13.74
CA MET A 299 -10.09 -19.22 -13.12
C MET A 299 -10.91 -18.38 -14.11
N GLU A 300 -10.28 -17.50 -14.89
CA GLU A 300 -11.01 -16.68 -15.86
C GLU A 300 -11.57 -17.52 -17.01
N LYS A 301 -10.86 -18.57 -17.44
CA LYS A 301 -11.35 -19.51 -18.46
C LYS A 301 -12.60 -20.24 -17.97
N GLU A 302 -12.56 -20.80 -16.77
CA GLU A 302 -13.72 -21.50 -16.16
C GLU A 302 -14.92 -20.57 -16.07
N ARG A 303 -14.71 -19.34 -15.62
CA ARG A 303 -15.75 -18.31 -15.54
C ARG A 303 -16.38 -17.96 -16.89
N LEU A 304 -15.58 -17.91 -17.95
CA LEU A 304 -16.09 -17.63 -19.29
C LEU A 304 -16.86 -18.82 -19.88
N MET A 305 -16.46 -20.05 -19.54
CA MET A 305 -17.19 -21.26 -19.92
C MET A 305 -18.56 -21.32 -19.25
N GLU A 306 -18.66 -21.02 -17.95
CA GLU A 306 -19.94 -20.95 -17.22
C GLU A 306 -20.91 -19.93 -17.82
N LYS A 307 -20.38 -18.81 -18.32
CA LYS A 307 -21.18 -17.75 -18.97
C LYS A 307 -21.46 -17.98 -20.46
N GLY A 308 -21.05 -19.11 -21.04
CA GLY A 308 -21.21 -19.42 -22.46
C GLY A 308 -20.47 -18.46 -23.41
N LYS A 309 -19.42 -17.77 -22.92
CA LYS A 309 -18.63 -16.81 -23.71
C LYS A 309 -17.48 -17.51 -24.44
N PRO A 310 -17.02 -16.98 -25.60
CA PRO A 310 -15.92 -17.58 -26.35
C PRO A 310 -14.65 -17.67 -25.50
N MET A 311 -13.94 -18.81 -25.60
CA MET A 311 -12.74 -19.10 -24.80
C MET A 311 -11.63 -18.05 -25.01
N LEU A 312 -10.89 -17.76 -23.93
CA LEU A 312 -9.66 -16.98 -24.01
C LEU A 312 -8.68 -17.62 -24.99
N PRO A 313 -7.95 -16.82 -25.80
CA PRO A 313 -6.91 -17.34 -26.67
C PRO A 313 -5.87 -18.09 -25.81
N THR A 314 -5.66 -19.37 -26.11
CA THR A 314 -4.59 -20.16 -25.49
C THR A 314 -3.24 -19.62 -25.92
N THR A 315 -2.59 -18.82 -25.07
CA THR A 315 -1.18 -18.49 -25.22
C THR A 315 -0.37 -19.77 -25.00
N ARG A 316 0.29 -20.26 -26.05
CA ARG A 316 1.23 -21.38 -25.92
C ARG A 316 2.39 -20.93 -25.01
N PRO A 317 2.80 -21.72 -24.00
CA PRO A 317 4.01 -21.40 -23.25
C PRO A 317 5.19 -21.31 -24.22
N ARG A 318 5.96 -20.22 -24.14
CA ARG A 318 7.20 -20.07 -24.90
C ARG A 318 8.14 -21.19 -24.46
N SER A 319 8.39 -22.16 -25.33
CA SER A 319 9.50 -23.09 -25.14
C SER A 319 10.79 -22.27 -25.12
N SER A 320 11.49 -22.30 -23.99
CA SER A 320 12.86 -21.83 -23.90
C SER A 320 13.69 -22.62 -24.91
N LYS A 321 14.11 -21.98 -26.00
CA LYS A 321 15.13 -22.53 -26.89
C LYS A 321 16.41 -22.68 -26.07
N ILE A 322 16.71 -23.93 -25.70
CA ILE A 322 18.04 -24.34 -25.26
C ILE A 322 18.94 -24.16 -26.49
N ILE A 323 19.82 -23.15 -26.44
CA ILE A 323 20.88 -22.97 -27.43
C ILE A 323 21.96 -24.00 -27.03
N PRO A 324 22.29 -24.99 -27.86
CA PRO A 324 23.43 -25.85 -27.59
C PRO A 324 24.70 -25.01 -27.71
N SER A 325 25.47 -24.98 -26.62
CA SER A 325 26.84 -24.47 -26.57
C SER A 325 27.71 -25.26 -27.54
N SER A 326 28.17 -24.61 -28.61
CA SER A 326 29.24 -25.12 -29.45
C SER A 326 30.56 -24.97 -28.68
N GLU A 327 31.08 -26.08 -28.17
CA GLU A 327 32.47 -26.18 -27.72
C GLU A 327 33.43 -26.03 -28.89
N ALA A 328 34.45 -25.22 -28.65
CA ALA A 328 35.64 -25.10 -29.46
C ALA A 328 36.54 -26.33 -29.28
N VAL A 329 36.89 -26.99 -30.40
CA VAL A 329 38.25 -27.44 -30.77
C VAL A 329 38.35 -27.42 -32.29
#